data_AF-A0A7W9QAY5-F1
#
_entry.id   AF-A0A7W9QAY5-F1
#
_cell.length_a   1.000
_cell.length_b   1.000
_cell.length_c   1.000
_cell.angle_alpha   90.00
_cell.angle_beta   90.00
_cell.angle_gamma   90.00
#
_symmetry.space_group_name_H-M   'P 1'
#
loop_
_entity.id
_entity.type
_entity.pdbx_description
1 polymer ?
#
loop_
_entity_poly.entity_id
_entity_poly.type
_entity_poly.pdbx_seq_one_letter_code
_entity_poly.pdbx_strand_id
1 'polypeptide(L)'
;MSTESTRAIIDAYLAKTRARDLDGAVALFSEDVAWDAPGSGAAPWSGRRSSRAEVAEFFRLLHDHLTPEEFTVTHIVVEGAHGVIIGHLRDTVKATGATLTTPFAAHVTVADEQITGYRLFEDTHALAQALSGPASPPDTSEASASAG
;
A
#
# COMPACT_ATOMS: atom_id res chain seq x y z
N MET A 1 13.67 -1.81 -19.64
CA MET A 1 13.41 -2.92 -18.70
C MET A 1 12.62 -4.02 -19.39
N SER A 2 12.93 -5.29 -19.11
CA SER A 2 12.10 -6.41 -19.54
C SER A 2 10.97 -6.66 -18.53
N THR A 3 9.89 -7.31 -18.97
CA THR A 3 8.80 -7.76 -18.09
C THR A 3 9.31 -8.63 -16.94
N GLU A 4 10.27 -9.53 -17.20
CA GLU A 4 10.84 -10.41 -16.18
C GLU A 4 11.64 -9.64 -15.11
N SER A 5 12.47 -8.68 -15.52
CA SER A 5 13.24 -7.86 -14.58
C SER A 5 12.33 -6.97 -13.73
N THR A 6 11.33 -6.33 -14.34
CA THR A 6 10.33 -5.53 -13.62
C THR A 6 9.57 -6.41 -12.61
N ARG A 7 9.17 -7.61 -13.02
CA ARG A 7 8.51 -8.58 -12.14
C ARG A 7 9.38 -8.96 -10.95
N ALA A 8 10.67 -9.23 -11.17
CA ALA A 8 11.61 -9.59 -10.12
C ALA A 8 11.78 -8.47 -9.08
N ILE A 9 11.85 -7.20 -9.50
CA ILE A 9 11.94 -6.05 -8.59
C ILE A 9 10.66 -5.90 -7.76
N ILE A 10 9.48 -6.06 -8.37
CA ILE A 10 8.19 -6.02 -7.66
C ILE A 10 8.11 -7.17 -6.63
N ASP A 11 8.49 -8.38 -7.01
CA ASP A 11 8.49 -9.53 -6.11
C ASP A 11 9.46 -9.33 -4.94
N ALA A 12 10.65 -8.75 -5.19
CA ALA A 12 11.62 -8.39 -4.16
C ALA A 12 11.07 -7.33 -3.20
N TYR A 13 10.44 -6.28 -3.71
CA TYR A 13 9.77 -5.25 -2.91
C TYR A 13 8.71 -5.87 -1.99
N LEU A 14 7.81 -6.69 -2.55
CA LEU A 14 6.77 -7.37 -1.78
C LEU A 14 7.34 -8.34 -0.74
N ALA A 15 8.41 -9.06 -1.07
CA ALA A 15 9.06 -9.98 -0.13
C ALA A 15 9.64 -9.23 1.08
N LYS A 16 10.27 -8.07 0.85
CA LYS A 16 10.84 -7.24 1.92
C LYS A 16 9.78 -6.61 2.79
N THR A 17 8.70 -6.10 2.20
CA THR A 17 7.53 -5.61 2.95
C THR A 17 6.94 -6.70 3.84
N ARG A 18 6.75 -7.93 3.33
CA ARG A 18 6.28 -9.08 4.11
C ARG A 18 7.24 -9.46 5.24
N ALA A 19 8.54 -9.34 5.02
CA ALA A 19 9.57 -9.60 6.02
C ALA A 19 9.71 -8.46 7.05
N ARG A 20 8.94 -7.36 6.92
CA ARG A 20 9.09 -6.13 7.71
C ARG A 20 10.49 -5.52 7.60
N ASP A 21 11.18 -5.76 6.47
CA ASP A 21 12.46 -5.17 6.11
C ASP A 21 12.23 -3.82 5.40
N LEU A 22 11.91 -2.78 6.18
CA LEU A 22 11.61 -1.46 5.63
C LEU A 22 12.82 -0.86 4.91
N ASP A 23 14.01 -0.95 5.51
CA ASP A 23 15.23 -0.39 4.92
C ASP A 23 15.54 -1.03 3.56
N GLY A 24 15.43 -2.36 3.48
CA GLY A 24 15.60 -3.05 2.22
C GLY A 24 14.51 -2.72 1.21
N ALA A 25 13.26 -2.56 1.63
CA ALA A 25 12.16 -2.22 0.72
C ALA A 25 12.35 -0.81 0.14
N VAL A 26 12.74 0.15 0.97
CA VAL A 26 13.05 1.53 0.58
C VAL A 26 14.28 1.59 -0.33
N ALA A 27 15.28 0.72 -0.10
CA ALA A 27 16.48 0.66 -0.93
C ALA A 27 16.21 0.26 -2.40
N LEU A 28 15.05 -0.32 -2.71
CA LEU A 28 14.65 -0.66 -4.08
C LEU A 28 14.13 0.54 -4.88
N PHE A 29 13.80 1.67 -4.24
CA PHE A 29 13.38 2.88 -4.94
C PHE A 29 14.58 3.65 -5.48
N SER A 30 14.41 4.47 -6.51
CA SER A 30 15.46 5.41 -6.93
C SER A 30 15.62 6.56 -5.95
N GLU A 31 16.76 7.25 -5.99
CA GLU A 31 17.01 8.41 -5.14
C GLU A 31 16.02 9.57 -5.38
N ASP A 32 15.49 9.64 -6.61
CA ASP A 32 14.60 10.67 -7.16
C ASP A 32 13.20 10.14 -7.50
N VAL A 33 12.74 9.10 -6.77
CA VAL A 33 11.47 8.41 -7.03
C VAL A 33 10.28 9.36 -7.17
N ALA A 34 9.48 9.20 -8.22
CA ALA A 34 8.18 9.85 -8.36
C ALA A 34 7.09 9.03 -7.61
N TRP A 35 6.87 9.36 -6.33
CA TRP A 35 5.88 8.69 -5.50
C TRP A 35 4.62 9.53 -5.32
N ASP A 36 3.44 8.90 -5.44
CA ASP A 36 2.15 9.51 -5.13
C ASP A 36 1.23 8.50 -4.43
N ALA A 37 0.88 8.79 -3.17
CA ALA A 37 -0.15 8.06 -2.45
C ALA A 37 -1.28 9.04 -2.10
N PRO A 38 -2.25 9.26 -3.00
CA PRO A 38 -3.40 10.11 -2.74
C PRO A 38 -4.15 9.62 -1.50
N GLY A 39 -4.67 10.55 -0.71
CA GLY A 39 -5.42 10.24 0.50
C GLY A 39 -6.22 11.45 0.94
N SER A 40 -6.69 11.40 2.18
CA SER A 40 -7.42 12.50 2.80
C SER A 40 -6.48 13.37 3.64
N GLY A 41 -6.88 14.62 3.93
CA GLY A 41 -6.14 15.48 4.87
C GLY A 41 -6.05 14.91 6.30
N ALA A 42 -6.86 13.90 6.63
CA ALA A 42 -6.78 13.17 7.90
C ALA A 42 -5.66 12.11 7.91
N ALA A 43 -5.13 11.70 6.75
CA ALA A 43 -4.07 10.72 6.61
C ALA A 43 -2.72 11.44 6.45
N PRO A 44 -1.92 11.62 7.52
CA PRO A 44 -0.66 12.39 7.44
C PRO A 44 0.39 11.73 6.55
N TRP A 45 0.26 10.44 6.25
CA TRP A 45 1.13 9.74 5.29
C TRP A 45 0.75 10.02 3.83
N SER A 46 -0.43 10.57 3.54
CA SER A 46 -0.85 10.81 2.15
C SER A 46 0.00 11.88 1.45
N GLY A 47 -0.02 11.88 0.12
CA GLY A 47 0.62 12.88 -0.73
C GLY A 47 1.83 12.38 -1.51
N ARG A 48 2.48 13.35 -2.17
CA ARG A 48 3.59 13.13 -3.08
C ARG A 48 4.93 13.13 -2.36
N ARG A 49 5.87 12.34 -2.87
CA ARG A 49 7.26 12.23 -2.38
C ARG A 49 8.22 12.09 -3.56
N SER A 50 9.46 12.47 -3.31
CA SER A 50 10.51 12.63 -4.31
C SER A 50 11.85 11.99 -3.93
N SER A 51 11.93 11.33 -2.76
CA SER A 51 13.14 10.67 -2.30
C SER A 51 12.88 9.41 -1.48
N ARG A 52 13.89 8.52 -1.39
CA ARG A 52 13.88 7.35 -0.50
C ARG A 52 13.58 7.70 0.96
N ALA A 53 14.14 8.80 1.45
CA ALA A 53 13.94 9.23 2.84
C ALA A 53 12.47 9.60 3.09
N GLU A 54 11.84 10.31 2.14
CA GLU A 54 10.42 10.63 2.23
C GLU A 54 9.55 9.36 2.11
N VAL A 55 9.94 8.39 1.27
CA VAL A 55 9.25 7.08 1.18
C VAL A 55 9.40 6.29 2.48
N ALA A 56 10.56 6.30 3.14
CA ALA A 56 10.69 5.70 4.47
C ALA A 56 9.75 6.38 5.48
N GLU A 57 9.64 7.71 5.42
CA GLU A 57 8.73 8.49 6.25
C GLU A 57 7.25 8.16 5.98
N PHE A 58 6.87 7.84 4.74
CA PHE A 58 5.54 7.30 4.41
C PHE A 58 5.23 6.08 5.27
N PHE A 59 6.10 5.07 5.25
CA PHE A 59 5.88 3.82 5.98
C PHE A 59 5.93 4.04 7.49
N ARG A 60 6.79 4.93 7.98
CA ARG A 60 6.84 5.28 9.41
C ARG A 60 5.51 5.88 9.86
N LEU A 61 5.00 6.88 9.14
CA LEU A 61 3.70 7.51 9.45
C LEU A 61 2.54 6.51 9.33
N LEU A 62 2.56 5.65 8.31
CA LEU A 62 1.54 4.61 8.14
C LEU A 62 1.53 3.66 9.33
N HIS A 63 2.70 3.14 9.74
CA HIS A 63 2.83 2.26 10.91
C HIS A 63 2.54 2.96 12.24
N ASP A 64 2.72 4.28 12.35
CA ASP A 64 2.36 5.03 13.55
C ASP A 64 0.84 5.08 13.72
N HIS A 65 0.07 5.15 12.64
CA HIS A 65 -1.38 5.37 12.66
C HIS A 65 -2.22 4.11 12.44
N LEU A 66 -1.68 3.11 11.75
CA LEU A 66 -2.38 1.87 11.40
C LEU A 66 -1.71 0.67 12.07
N THR A 67 -2.54 -0.29 12.47
CA THR A 67 -2.11 -1.63 12.86
C THR A 67 -2.49 -2.58 11.73
N PRO A 68 -1.52 -3.13 10.98
CA PRO A 68 -1.82 -4.04 9.89
C PRO A 68 -2.42 -5.35 10.37
N GLU A 69 -3.53 -5.76 9.77
CA GLU A 69 -4.19 -7.05 10.05
C GLU A 69 -4.04 -8.02 8.87
N GLU A 70 -4.27 -7.54 7.65
CA GLU A 70 -4.15 -8.33 6.42
C GLU A 70 -3.57 -7.50 5.28
N PHE A 71 -2.68 -8.11 4.50
CA PHE A 71 -2.21 -7.57 3.23
C PHE A 71 -2.11 -8.71 2.22
N THR A 72 -3.05 -8.75 1.27
CA THR A 72 -3.16 -9.83 0.30
C THR A 72 -3.00 -9.30 -1.11
N VAL A 73 -1.99 -9.80 -1.83
CA VAL A 73 -1.79 -9.53 -3.26
C VAL A 73 -2.50 -10.62 -4.05
N THR A 74 -3.49 -10.23 -4.86
CA THR A 74 -4.26 -11.16 -5.68
C THR A 74 -3.67 -11.27 -7.08
N HIS A 75 -3.16 -10.18 -7.65
CA HIS A 75 -2.61 -10.15 -9.00
C HIS A 75 -1.40 -9.24 -9.09
N ILE A 76 -0.49 -9.61 -9.99
CA ILE A 76 0.61 -8.76 -10.45
C ILE A 76 0.58 -8.82 -11.98
N VAL A 77 0.32 -7.67 -12.61
CA VAL A 77 0.34 -7.52 -14.07
C VAL A 77 1.58 -6.72 -14.45
N VAL A 78 2.36 -7.18 -15.42
CA VAL A 78 3.61 -6.52 -15.82
C VAL A 78 3.69 -6.40 -17.34
N GLU A 79 4.04 -5.22 -17.82
CA GLU A 79 4.28 -4.91 -19.22
C GLU A 79 5.52 -4.01 -19.34
N GLY A 80 6.62 -4.57 -19.83
CA GLY A 80 7.88 -3.84 -20.00
C GLY A 80 8.38 -3.27 -18.67
N ALA A 81 8.45 -1.94 -18.57
CA ALA A 81 8.90 -1.22 -17.37
C ALA A 81 7.79 -0.97 -16.33
N HIS A 82 6.54 -1.30 -16.66
CA HIS A 82 5.38 -1.00 -15.81
C HIS A 82 4.83 -2.26 -15.17
N GLY A 83 4.46 -2.16 -13.89
CA GLY A 83 3.72 -3.19 -13.19
C GLY A 83 2.56 -2.62 -12.39
N VAL A 84 1.52 -3.43 -12.19
CA VAL A 84 0.39 -3.13 -11.32
C VAL A 84 0.25 -4.26 -10.32
N ILE A 85 0.33 -3.90 -9.03
CA ILE A 85 0.07 -4.81 -7.91
C ILE A 85 -1.38 -4.58 -7.50
N ILE A 86 -2.19 -5.63 -7.48
CA ILE A 86 -3.62 -5.57 -7.14
C ILE A 86 -3.86 -6.47 -5.93
N GLY A 87 -4.65 -5.98 -4.98
CA GLY A 87 -4.91 -6.71 -3.76
C GLY A 87 -5.98 -6.06 -2.90
N HIS A 88 -6.03 -6.52 -1.66
CA HIS A 88 -6.83 -5.93 -0.60
C HIS A 88 -6.01 -5.87 0.69
N LEU A 89 -6.35 -4.89 1.52
CA LEU A 89 -5.77 -4.72 2.83
C LEU A 89 -6.86 -4.58 3.88
N ARG A 90 -6.51 -4.95 5.11
CA ARG A 90 -7.30 -4.74 6.31
C ARG A 90 -6.39 -4.21 7.39
N ASP A 91 -6.71 -3.02 7.88
CA ASP A 91 -5.94 -2.33 8.91
C ASP A 91 -6.89 -1.83 10.02
N THR A 92 -6.39 -1.78 11.25
CA THR A 92 -7.06 -1.05 12.33
C THR A 92 -6.44 0.34 12.49
N VAL A 93 -7.26 1.38 12.41
CA VAL A 93 -6.88 2.77 12.71
C VAL A 93 -6.68 2.90 14.21
N LYS A 94 -5.46 3.17 14.66
CA LYS A 94 -5.13 3.16 16.10
C LYS A 94 -5.86 4.22 16.90
N ALA A 95 -6.08 5.41 16.32
CA ALA A 95 -6.71 6.53 17.02
C ALA A 95 -8.19 6.29 17.31
N THR A 96 -8.89 5.59 16.41
CA THR A 96 -10.36 5.41 16.47
C THR A 96 -10.77 3.98 16.82
N GLY A 97 -9.88 3.02 16.67
CA GLY A 97 -10.18 1.59 16.73
C GLY A 97 -10.98 1.08 15.52
N ALA A 98 -11.20 1.90 14.50
CA ALA A 98 -11.97 1.51 13.32
C ALA A 98 -11.18 0.58 12.41
N THR A 99 -11.85 -0.43 11.85
CA THR A 99 -11.29 -1.25 10.77
C THR A 99 -11.47 -0.56 9.43
N LEU A 100 -10.38 -0.44 8.68
CA LEU A 100 -10.34 -0.09 7.27
C LEU A 100 -10.13 -1.37 6.46
N THR A 101 -11.09 -1.72 5.62
CA THR A 101 -10.94 -2.76 4.59
C THR A 101 -11.08 -2.10 3.24
N THR A 102 -10.05 -2.19 2.39
CA THR A 102 -10.09 -1.58 1.05
C THR A 102 -9.35 -2.43 0.03
N PRO A 103 -9.87 -2.56 -1.21
CA PRO A 103 -9.03 -2.96 -2.32
C PRO A 103 -7.97 -1.89 -2.58
N PHE A 104 -6.85 -2.31 -3.16
CA PHE A 104 -5.83 -1.38 -3.65
C PHE A 104 -5.30 -1.82 -5.01
N ALA A 105 -4.79 -0.85 -5.76
CA ALA A 105 -3.85 -1.06 -6.84
C ALA A 105 -2.64 -0.15 -6.65
N ALA A 106 -1.44 -0.65 -6.93
CA ALA A 106 -0.22 0.16 -6.96
C ALA A 106 0.41 0.04 -8.35
N HIS A 107 0.47 1.15 -9.08
CA HIS A 107 1.24 1.23 -10.33
C HIS A 107 2.69 1.53 -10.00
N VAL A 108 3.59 0.66 -10.47
CA VAL A 108 5.02 0.71 -10.25
C VAL A 108 5.70 0.88 -11.61
N THR A 109 6.65 1.80 -11.70
CA THR A 109 7.53 1.95 -12.86
C THR A 109 8.96 1.66 -12.43
N VAL A 110 9.65 0.84 -13.22
CA VAL A 110 11.01 0.38 -12.93
C VAL A 110 11.97 0.83 -14.05
N ALA A 111 13.10 1.38 -13.66
CA ALA A 111 14.23 1.68 -14.54
C ALA A 111 15.54 1.49 -13.77
N ASP A 112 16.61 1.09 -14.45
CA ASP A 112 17.94 0.89 -13.83
C ASP A 112 17.90 0.04 -12.55
N GLU A 113 17.13 -1.06 -12.63
CA GLU A 113 16.88 -2.03 -11.55
C GLU A 113 16.27 -1.43 -10.27
N GLN A 114 15.69 -0.23 -10.36
CA GLN A 114 15.09 0.50 -9.25
C GLN A 114 13.66 0.91 -9.58
N ILE A 115 12.83 1.06 -8.54
CA ILE A 115 11.49 1.63 -8.65
C ILE A 115 11.63 3.15 -8.75
N THR A 116 11.39 3.69 -9.94
CA THR A 116 11.45 5.13 -10.22
C THR A 116 10.09 5.80 -10.09
N GLY A 117 9.01 5.04 -10.12
CA GLY A 117 7.65 5.56 -9.96
C GLY A 117 6.77 4.63 -9.13
N TYR A 118 5.95 5.22 -8.27
CA TYR A 118 4.96 4.50 -7.47
C TYR A 118 3.70 5.33 -7.32
N ARG A 119 2.54 4.80 -7.72
CA ARG A 119 1.25 5.43 -7.50
C ARG A 119 0.25 4.48 -6.85
N LEU A 120 -0.24 4.84 -5.69
CA LEU A 120 -1.30 4.11 -4.98
C LEU A 120 -2.68 4.54 -5.48
N PHE A 121 -3.56 3.56 -5.58
CA PHE A 121 -4.98 3.72 -5.84
C PHE A 121 -5.72 2.90 -4.78
N GLU A 122 -6.45 3.57 -3.90
CA GLU A 122 -7.24 2.96 -2.82
C GLU A 122 -8.51 3.78 -2.58
N ASP A 123 -9.42 3.27 -1.76
CA ASP A 123 -10.60 4.01 -1.36
C ASP A 123 -10.24 5.10 -0.32
N THR A 124 -9.81 6.25 -0.85
CA THR A 124 -9.47 7.42 -0.02
C THR A 124 -10.67 7.98 0.75
N HIS A 125 -11.91 7.69 0.33
CA HIS A 125 -13.11 8.06 1.08
C HIS A 125 -13.29 7.15 2.29
N ALA A 126 -13.20 5.83 2.12
CA ALA A 126 -13.24 4.88 3.22
C ALA A 126 -12.11 5.13 4.25
N LEU A 127 -10.90 5.43 3.77
CA LEU A 127 -9.79 5.84 4.62
C LEU A 127 -10.12 7.09 5.45
N ALA A 128 -10.68 8.14 4.82
CA ALA A 128 -11.08 9.37 5.51
C ALA A 128 -12.11 9.10 6.62
N GLN A 129 -13.09 8.24 6.33
CA GLN A 129 -14.13 7.87 7.28
C GLN A 129 -13.56 7.08 8.46
N ALA A 130 -12.69 6.10 8.22
CA ALA A 130 -12.07 5.31 9.29
C ALA A 130 -11.17 6.16 10.21
N LEU A 131 -10.54 7.21 9.67
CA LEU A 131 -9.72 8.16 10.43
C LEU A 131 -10.51 9.17 11.25
N SER A 132 -11.75 9.47 10.86
CA SER A 132 -12.55 10.54 11.44
C SER A 132 -13.74 10.04 12.28
N GLY A 133 -14.17 8.79 12.07
CA GLY A 133 -15.33 8.18 12.74
C GLY A 133 -14.93 7.21 13.86
N PRO A 134 -15.82 6.97 14.84
CA PRO A 134 -15.66 5.86 15.78
C PRO A 134 -15.72 4.53 15.01
N ALA A 135 -15.15 3.46 15.57
CA ALA A 135 -15.14 2.14 14.96
C ALA A 135 -16.52 1.74 14.39
N SER A 136 -16.57 1.46 13.09
CA SER A 136 -17.75 0.84 12.49
C SER A 136 -17.98 -0.52 13.16
N PRO A 137 -19.24 -0.88 13.50
CA PRO A 137 -19.52 -2.24 13.95
C PRO A 137 -19.07 -3.24 12.87
N PRO A 138 -18.61 -4.44 13.26
CA PRO A 138 -18.14 -5.44 12.31
C PRO A 138 -19.25 -5.74 11.29
N ASP A 139 -18.86 -5.88 10.02
CA ASP A 139 -19.77 -6.22 8.95
C ASP A 139 -20.31 -7.65 9.18
N THR A 140 -21.56 -7.76 9.64
CA THR A 140 -22.24 -9.04 9.90
C THR A 140 -22.79 -9.67 8.62
N SER A 141 -22.55 -9.12 7.43
CA SER A 141 -23.15 -9.58 6.18
C SER A 141 -22.67 -10.96 5.71
N GLU A 142 -21.54 -11.50 6.18
CA GLU A 142 -21.06 -12.84 5.77
C GLU A 142 -21.53 -14.00 6.66
N ALA A 143 -22.11 -13.72 7.85
CA ALA A 143 -22.49 -14.78 8.79
C ALA A 143 -23.80 -15.51 8.44
N SER A 144 -24.52 -15.11 7.39
CA SER A 144 -25.81 -15.72 7.01
C SER A 144 -25.72 -16.78 5.91
N ALA A 145 -24.53 -17.10 5.38
CA ALA A 145 -24.36 -18.10 4.33
C ALA A 145 -23.78 -19.43 4.86
N SER A 146 -24.37 -20.02 5.92
CA SER A 146 -24.09 -21.43 6.25
C SER A 146 -25.21 -22.18 6.98
N ALA A 147 -26.45 -21.69 6.94
CA ALA A 147 -27.60 -22.42 7.47
C ALA A 147 -28.70 -22.49 6.40
N GLY A 148 -28.59 -23.49 5.53
CA GLY A 148 -29.57 -23.86 4.52
C GLY A 148 -29.32 -25.28 4.04
#